data_AF-A0A0Q3V5B7-F1
#
_entry.id   AF-A0A0Q3V5B7-F1
#
_cell.length_a   1.000
_cell.length_b   1.000
_cell.length_c   1.000
_cell.angle_alpha   90.00
_cell.angle_beta   90.00
_cell.angle_gamma   90.00
#
_symmetry.space_group_name_H-M   'P 1'
#
loop_
_entity.id
_entity.type
_entity.pdbx_description
1 polymer ?
#
loop_
_entity_poly.entity_id
_entity_poly.type
_entity_poly.pdbx_seq_one_letter_code
_entity_poly.pdbx_strand_id
1 'polypeptide(L)'
;TAPPPASSYAHCPGLDHFFADLRVPCRYAEYGCESFVPYFRSDEHRDACGHAPCHCPEPGCYLICSPTALAAHLAGEHSWPVDEIAYGTPRMLAVPVPPPPAPAPAPARHVRLLRGDDASVFAVAAGPLGGGAAVSVVLVRADSPAHPRLACTFCAKPPPESAAAGLEEGSCCFFATMPVRSSALADGDGVALEKELYFAVPGEMLCEGSRELLVSVRIDRSCGPEPASEDYKMVAQN
;
A
#
# COMPACT_ATOMS: atom_id res chain seq x y z
N THR A 1 -44.31 -35.28 18.49
CA THR A 1 -42.96 -35.39 17.90
C THR A 1 -41.98 -34.88 18.92
N ALA A 2 -41.09 -35.73 19.44
CA ALA A 2 -40.12 -35.34 20.46
C ALA A 2 -39.04 -34.43 19.83
N PRO A 3 -38.51 -33.42 20.57
CA PRO A 3 -37.42 -32.59 20.07
C PRO A 3 -36.16 -33.45 19.88
N PRO A 4 -35.30 -33.15 18.88
CA PRO A 4 -34.04 -33.86 18.73
C PRO A 4 -33.19 -33.68 20.00
N PRO A 5 -32.45 -34.72 20.44
CA PRO A 5 -31.62 -34.61 21.63
C PRO A 5 -30.61 -33.49 21.45
N ALA A 6 -30.50 -32.62 22.47
CA ALA A 6 -29.48 -31.60 22.51
C ALA A 6 -28.10 -32.29 22.47
N SER A 7 -27.34 -32.03 21.41
CA SER A 7 -25.97 -32.53 21.28
C SER A 7 -25.11 -31.90 22.39
N SER A 8 -24.73 -32.67 23.41
CA SER A 8 -23.77 -32.20 24.41
C SER A 8 -22.36 -32.30 23.85
N TYR A 9 -21.76 -31.16 23.52
CA TYR A 9 -20.35 -31.09 23.15
C TYR A 9 -19.50 -31.20 24.42
N ALA A 10 -18.69 -32.25 24.54
CA ALA A 10 -17.74 -32.41 25.65
C ALA A 10 -16.35 -31.98 25.17
N HIS A 11 -15.75 -31.01 25.86
CA HIS A 11 -14.37 -30.58 25.61
C HIS A 11 -13.40 -31.72 25.91
N CYS A 12 -12.51 -32.05 24.97
CA CYS A 12 -11.56 -33.15 25.09
C CYS A 12 -10.13 -32.62 24.96
N PRO A 13 -9.39 -32.45 26.07
CA PRO A 13 -8.03 -31.93 26.06
C PRO A 13 -7.06 -32.70 25.14
N GLY A 14 -7.29 -34.00 24.94
CA GLY A 14 -6.49 -34.82 24.04
C GLY A 14 -6.70 -34.48 22.56
N LEU A 15 -7.94 -34.15 22.16
CA LEU A 15 -8.21 -33.65 20.81
C LEU A 15 -7.65 -32.24 20.63
N ASP A 16 -7.72 -31.39 21.66
CA ASP A 16 -7.14 -30.05 21.59
C ASP A 16 -5.63 -30.10 21.38
N HIS A 17 -4.92 -31.02 22.06
CA HIS A 17 -3.49 -31.23 21.83
C HIS A 17 -3.20 -31.75 20.42
N PHE A 18 -4.00 -32.70 19.93
CA PHE A 18 -3.87 -33.21 18.56
C PHE A 18 -4.08 -32.11 17.51
N PHE A 19 -5.12 -31.29 17.64
CA PHE A 19 -5.36 -30.17 16.73
C PHE A 19 -4.34 -29.03 16.90
N ALA A 20 -3.77 -28.87 18.10
CA ALA A 20 -2.69 -27.93 18.34
C ALA A 20 -1.41 -28.30 17.57
N ASP A 21 -1.13 -29.61 17.47
CA ASP A 21 0.06 -30.14 16.78
C ASP A 21 -0.17 -30.37 15.28
N LEU A 22 -1.43 -30.41 14.82
CA LEU A 22 -1.75 -30.57 13.41
C LEU A 22 -1.30 -29.34 12.62
N ARG A 23 -0.31 -29.52 11.74
CA ARG A 23 0.17 -28.49 10.82
C ARG A 23 -0.27 -28.75 9.40
N VAL A 24 -0.65 -27.68 8.71
CA VAL A 24 -1.04 -27.69 7.30
C VAL A 24 -0.09 -26.79 6.51
N PRO A 25 0.20 -27.13 5.24
CA PRO A 25 0.96 -26.23 4.39
C PRO A 25 0.17 -24.93 4.17
N CYS A 26 0.87 -23.81 4.05
CA CYS A 26 0.25 -22.54 3.68
C CYS A 26 -0.45 -22.67 2.32
N ARG A 27 -1.65 -22.08 2.21
CA ARG A 27 -2.40 -22.04 0.95
C ARG A 27 -1.68 -21.28 -0.17
N TYR A 28 -0.71 -20.43 0.16
CA TYR A 28 0.10 -19.68 -0.80
C TYR A 28 1.46 -20.36 -1.07
N ALA A 29 1.56 -21.67 -0.85
CA ALA A 29 2.75 -22.44 -1.20
C ALA A 29 3.11 -22.33 -2.69
N GLU A 30 2.11 -22.22 -3.57
CA GLU A 30 2.32 -21.98 -5.01
C GLU A 30 3.00 -20.63 -5.31
N TYR A 31 2.86 -19.66 -4.40
CA TYR A 31 3.49 -18.32 -4.49
C TYR A 31 4.79 -18.23 -3.66
N GLY A 32 5.31 -19.38 -3.20
CA GLY A 32 6.59 -19.50 -2.52
C GLY A 32 6.55 -19.53 -1.00
N CYS A 33 5.37 -19.65 -0.38
CA CYS A 33 5.30 -19.79 1.08
C CYS A 33 5.58 -21.24 1.53
N GLU A 34 6.74 -21.50 2.10
CA GLU A 34 7.14 -22.84 2.58
C GLU A 34 6.66 -23.14 4.02
N SER A 35 5.81 -22.29 4.59
CA SER A 35 5.40 -22.40 5.99
C SER A 35 4.39 -23.52 6.21
N PHE A 36 4.60 -24.29 7.29
CA PHE A 36 3.62 -25.23 7.85
C PHE A 36 3.04 -24.67 9.15
N VAL A 37 1.78 -24.26 9.09
CA VAL A 37 1.10 -23.52 10.15
C VAL A 37 0.14 -24.41 10.92
N PRO A 38 -0.03 -24.21 12.24
CA PRO A 38 -1.05 -24.92 12.99
C PRO A 38 -2.42 -24.72 12.35
N TYR A 39 -3.20 -25.79 12.23
CA TYR A 39 -4.48 -25.79 11.51
C TYR A 39 -5.40 -24.65 11.95
N PHE A 40 -5.53 -24.43 13.27
CA PHE A 40 -6.37 -23.40 13.87
C PHE A 40 -5.87 -21.96 13.66
N ARG A 41 -4.61 -21.76 13.21
CA ARG A 41 -4.03 -20.45 12.86
C ARG A 41 -3.84 -20.25 11.36
N SER A 42 -4.37 -21.16 10.54
CA SER A 42 -4.19 -21.11 9.09
C SER A 42 -4.79 -19.84 8.47
N ASP A 43 -5.93 -19.38 8.97
CA ASP A 43 -6.57 -18.14 8.51
C ASP A 43 -5.81 -16.88 8.96
N GLU A 44 -5.34 -16.84 10.21
CA GLU A 44 -4.49 -15.74 10.71
C GLU A 44 -3.22 -15.62 9.86
N HIS A 45 -2.57 -16.76 9.56
CA HIS A 45 -1.40 -16.77 8.69
C HIS A 45 -1.75 -16.35 7.27
N ARG A 46 -2.84 -16.87 6.70
CA ARG A 46 -3.31 -16.47 5.36
C ARG A 46 -3.42 -14.95 5.27
N ASP A 47 -4.05 -14.34 6.24
CA ASP A 47 -4.30 -12.91 6.20
C ASP A 47 -2.99 -12.12 6.32
N ALA A 48 -1.98 -12.61 7.05
CA ALA A 48 -0.69 -11.94 7.23
C ALA A 48 0.42 -12.40 6.27
N CYS A 49 0.14 -13.36 5.37
CA CYS A 49 1.19 -14.02 4.60
C CYS A 49 1.81 -13.07 3.58
N GLY A 50 3.12 -12.86 3.67
CA GLY A 50 3.87 -12.04 2.70
C GLY A 50 3.91 -12.61 1.28
N HIS A 51 3.45 -13.84 1.06
CA HIS A 51 3.33 -14.48 -0.24
C HIS A 51 1.90 -14.45 -0.79
N ALA A 52 0.95 -13.85 -0.06
CA ALA A 52 -0.39 -13.71 -0.56
C ALA A 52 -0.39 -12.94 -1.89
N PRO A 53 -1.19 -13.37 -2.88
CA PRO A 53 -1.05 -12.89 -4.25
C PRO A 53 -1.45 -11.42 -4.41
N CYS A 54 -0.79 -10.76 -5.35
CA CYS A 54 -1.09 -9.42 -5.83
C CYS A 54 -1.26 -9.44 -7.36
N HIS A 55 -2.01 -8.46 -7.87
CA HIS A 55 -2.32 -8.34 -9.29
C HIS A 55 -1.40 -7.33 -9.96
N CYS A 56 -1.02 -7.57 -11.22
CA CYS A 56 -0.43 -6.51 -12.02
C CYS A 56 -1.50 -5.44 -12.31
N PRO A 57 -1.29 -4.17 -11.92
CA PRO A 57 -2.26 -3.11 -12.17
C PRO A 57 -2.23 -2.57 -13.60
N GLU A 58 -1.33 -3.07 -14.46
CA GLU A 58 -1.18 -2.53 -15.80
C GLU A 58 -2.29 -3.00 -16.75
N PRO A 59 -2.93 -2.06 -17.49
CA PRO A 59 -4.02 -2.41 -18.40
C PRO A 59 -3.61 -3.48 -19.41
N GLY A 60 -4.34 -4.59 -19.43
CA GLY A 60 -4.08 -5.71 -20.34
C GLY A 60 -3.04 -6.72 -19.81
N CYS A 61 -2.46 -6.50 -18.64
CA CYS A 61 -1.66 -7.50 -17.94
C CYS A 61 -2.50 -8.19 -16.86
N TYR A 62 -2.54 -9.53 -16.88
CA TYR A 62 -3.36 -10.34 -15.96
C TYR A 62 -2.51 -11.19 -15.01
N LEU A 63 -1.24 -10.83 -14.82
CA LEU A 63 -0.35 -11.59 -13.94
C LEU A 63 -0.82 -11.48 -12.49
N ILE A 64 -0.83 -12.64 -11.81
CA ILE A 64 -1.05 -12.76 -10.37
C ILE A 64 0.16 -13.48 -9.78
N CYS A 65 0.82 -12.88 -8.81
CA CYS A 65 2.03 -13.45 -8.19
C CYS A 65 2.28 -12.87 -6.79
N SER A 66 3.31 -13.34 -6.09
CA SER A 66 3.69 -12.77 -4.79
C SER A 66 4.17 -11.30 -4.92
N PRO A 67 4.13 -10.48 -3.86
CA PRO A 67 4.54 -9.08 -3.91
C PRO A 67 5.97 -8.87 -4.43
N THR A 68 6.91 -9.73 -4.01
CA THR A 68 8.30 -9.67 -4.46
C THR A 68 8.46 -10.01 -5.94
N ALA A 69 7.74 -11.04 -6.42
CA ALA A 69 7.72 -11.40 -7.83
C ALA A 69 7.05 -10.31 -8.68
N LEU A 70 6.01 -9.67 -8.15
CA LEU A 70 5.30 -8.58 -8.79
C LEU A 70 6.20 -7.37 -9.00
N ALA A 71 7.01 -7.01 -8.00
CA ALA A 71 7.97 -5.92 -8.13
C ALA A 71 8.99 -6.17 -9.26
N ALA A 72 9.51 -7.40 -9.37
CA ALA A 72 10.42 -7.78 -10.44
C ALA A 72 9.74 -7.75 -11.82
N HIS A 73 8.50 -8.23 -11.90
CA HIS A 73 7.69 -8.18 -13.12
C HIS A 73 7.42 -6.74 -13.58
N LEU A 74 6.98 -5.85 -12.67
CA LEU A 74 6.70 -4.45 -12.99
C LEU A 74 7.96 -3.71 -13.46
N ALA A 75 9.10 -3.99 -12.83
CA ALA A 75 10.37 -3.40 -13.24
C ALA A 75 10.85 -3.94 -14.60
N GLY A 76 10.69 -5.24 -14.86
CA GLY A 76 11.19 -5.89 -16.09
C GLY A 76 10.28 -5.72 -17.30
N GLU A 77 9.01 -6.09 -17.16
CA GLU A 77 8.04 -6.15 -18.27
C GLU A 77 7.35 -4.81 -18.51
N HIS A 78 7.17 -4.01 -17.45
CA HIS A 78 6.51 -2.71 -17.54
C HIS A 78 7.45 -1.51 -17.35
N SER A 79 8.75 -1.77 -17.12
CA SER A 79 9.78 -0.73 -16.96
C SER A 79 9.44 0.30 -15.87
N TRP A 80 8.69 -0.09 -14.84
CA TRP A 80 8.40 0.78 -13.72
C TRP A 80 9.71 1.15 -13.00
N PRO A 81 9.98 2.44 -12.76
CA PRO A 81 11.16 2.85 -12.00
C PRO A 81 11.13 2.26 -10.59
N VAL A 82 12.29 1.84 -10.07
CA VAL A 82 12.44 1.28 -8.73
C VAL A 82 13.49 2.07 -7.96
N ASP A 83 13.16 2.48 -6.75
CA ASP A 83 14.12 3.06 -5.80
C ASP A 83 14.19 2.27 -4.51
N GLU A 84 15.39 2.11 -3.99
CA GLU A 84 15.61 1.60 -2.64
C GLU A 84 15.38 2.70 -1.61
N ILE A 85 14.72 2.37 -0.50
CA ILE A 85 14.47 3.27 0.62
C ILE A 85 14.88 2.64 1.95
N ALA A 86 15.29 3.49 2.88
CA ALA A 86 15.45 3.13 4.28
C ALA A 86 14.33 3.79 5.10
N TYR A 87 13.70 3.03 5.98
CA TYR A 87 12.65 3.57 6.85
C TYR A 87 13.18 4.74 7.70
N GLY A 88 12.32 5.74 7.93
CA GLY A 88 12.67 6.96 8.66
C GLY A 88 13.62 7.91 7.93
N THR A 89 14.08 7.55 6.73
CA THR A 89 14.96 8.41 5.91
C THR A 89 14.18 8.98 4.73
N PRO A 90 14.13 10.32 4.55
CA PRO A 90 13.48 10.91 3.38
C PRO A 90 14.18 10.52 2.08
N ARG A 91 13.41 10.04 1.10
CA ARG A 91 13.85 9.81 -0.28
C ARG A 91 13.26 10.88 -1.18
N MET A 92 14.10 11.65 -1.86
CA MET A 92 13.66 12.62 -2.87
C MET A 92 13.33 11.90 -4.17
N LEU A 93 12.16 12.17 -4.72
CA LEU A 93 11.66 11.60 -5.97
C LEU A 93 11.31 12.74 -6.94
N ALA A 94 11.75 12.62 -8.19
CA ALA A 94 11.24 13.41 -9.29
C ALA A 94 10.14 12.60 -9.98
N VAL A 95 8.90 13.05 -9.86
CA VAL A 95 7.74 12.32 -10.34
C VAL A 95 7.08 13.10 -11.48
N PRO A 96 7.09 12.59 -12.72
CA PRO A 96 6.37 13.22 -13.82
C PRO A 96 4.87 13.27 -13.52
N VAL A 97 4.27 14.45 -13.60
CA VAL A 97 2.81 14.59 -13.54
C VAL A 97 2.29 14.75 -14.96
N PRO A 98 1.67 13.71 -15.55
CA PRO A 98 1.19 13.79 -16.90
C PRO A 98 0.11 14.88 -17.02
N PRO A 99 -0.02 15.52 -18.19
CA PRO A 99 -1.08 16.49 -18.41
C PRO A 99 -2.46 15.85 -18.20
N PRO A 100 -3.46 16.64 -17.77
CA PRO A 100 -4.81 16.14 -17.60
C PRO A 100 -5.26 15.46 -18.89
N PRO A 101 -5.92 14.29 -18.79
CA PRO A 101 -6.19 13.46 -19.95
C PRO A 101 -7.06 14.23 -20.96
N ALA A 102 -6.64 14.22 -22.23
CA ALA A 102 -7.59 14.29 -23.34
C ALA A 102 -8.58 13.11 -23.22
N PRO A 103 -9.78 13.13 -23.85
CA PRO A 103 -10.77 12.06 -23.70
C PRO A 103 -10.24 10.71 -24.21
N ALA A 104 -9.51 10.01 -23.37
CA ALA A 104 -8.79 8.77 -23.63
C ALA A 104 -9.05 7.81 -22.46
N PRO A 105 -9.05 6.49 -22.71
CA PRO A 105 -9.58 5.50 -21.77
C PRO A 105 -8.62 5.14 -20.61
N ALA A 106 -7.39 5.66 -20.57
CA ALA A 106 -6.41 5.31 -19.55
C ALA A 106 -6.20 6.47 -18.55
N PRO A 107 -6.10 6.18 -17.23
CA PRO A 107 -5.79 7.21 -16.25
C PRO A 107 -4.38 7.77 -16.52
N ALA A 108 -4.29 9.09 -16.73
CA ALA A 108 -3.01 9.77 -16.86
C ALA A 108 -2.31 9.76 -15.50
N ARG A 109 -1.47 8.74 -15.25
CA ARG A 109 -0.70 8.60 -14.02
C ARG A 109 0.72 8.15 -14.32
N HIS A 110 1.65 8.55 -13.47
CA HIS A 110 2.97 7.96 -13.36
C HIS A 110 2.98 7.06 -12.13
N VAL A 111 3.54 5.86 -12.26
CA VAL A 111 3.71 4.94 -11.14
C VAL A 111 5.16 4.50 -11.06
N ARG A 112 5.63 4.32 -9.83
CA ARG A 112 6.98 3.84 -9.52
C ARG A 112 6.96 2.99 -8.26
N LEU A 113 7.96 2.15 -8.09
CA LEU A 113 8.13 1.30 -6.93
C LEU A 113 9.18 1.87 -5.97
N LEU A 114 8.93 1.68 -4.67
CA LEU A 114 9.95 1.78 -3.64
C LEU A 114 10.16 0.41 -3.02
N ARG A 115 11.41 -0.01 -2.83
CA ARG A 115 11.75 -1.23 -2.11
C ARG A 115 12.36 -0.88 -0.76
N GLY A 116 11.74 -1.40 0.30
CA GLY A 116 12.26 -1.31 1.66
C GLY A 116 13.36 -2.35 1.90
N ASP A 117 14.19 -2.08 2.91
CA ASP A 117 15.25 -2.97 3.37
C ASP A 117 14.75 -4.33 3.91
N ASP A 118 13.47 -4.41 4.29
CA ASP A 118 12.80 -5.63 4.76
C ASP A 118 12.03 -6.38 3.66
N ALA A 119 12.39 -6.16 2.39
CA ALA A 119 11.72 -6.70 1.21
C ALA A 119 10.27 -6.22 1.01
N SER A 120 9.78 -5.26 1.81
CA SER A 120 8.52 -4.57 1.54
C SER A 120 8.59 -3.82 0.21
N VAL A 121 7.48 -3.84 -0.52
CA VAL A 121 7.35 -3.15 -1.80
C VAL A 121 6.25 -2.12 -1.66
N PHE A 122 6.52 -0.89 -2.06
CA PHE A 122 5.55 0.19 -2.08
C PHE A 122 5.31 0.64 -3.51
N ALA A 123 4.07 0.98 -3.84
CA ALA A 123 3.74 1.67 -5.08
C ALA A 123 3.48 3.14 -4.78
N VAL A 124 4.12 4.02 -5.55
CA VAL A 124 3.89 5.46 -5.52
C VAL A 124 3.24 5.84 -6.82
N ALA A 125 1.99 6.32 -6.77
CA ALA A 125 1.28 6.82 -7.92
C ALA A 125 1.19 8.34 -7.85
N ALA A 126 1.36 9.00 -8.98
CA ALA A 126 1.13 10.43 -9.11
C ALA A 126 0.38 10.76 -10.39
N GLY A 127 -0.45 11.79 -10.33
CA GLY A 127 -1.32 12.16 -11.44
C GLY A 127 -1.90 13.55 -11.25
N PRO A 128 -2.52 14.10 -12.30
CA PRO A 128 -3.11 15.43 -12.26
C PRO A 128 -4.34 15.42 -11.35
N LEU A 129 -4.47 16.47 -10.53
CA LEU A 129 -5.64 16.70 -9.69
C LEU A 129 -6.06 18.16 -9.80
N GLY A 130 -7.14 18.42 -10.53
CA GLY A 130 -7.57 19.78 -10.84
C GLY A 130 -6.44 20.58 -11.51
N GLY A 131 -6.06 21.72 -10.91
CA GLY A 131 -4.93 22.54 -11.35
C GLY A 131 -3.55 22.11 -10.83
N GLY A 132 -3.47 21.04 -10.03
CA GLY A 132 -2.25 20.55 -9.41
C GLY A 132 -2.02 19.06 -9.63
N ALA A 133 -1.49 18.40 -8.60
CA ALA A 133 -1.18 16.98 -8.63
C ALA A 133 -1.65 16.27 -7.36
N ALA A 134 -1.80 14.96 -7.44
CA ALA A 134 -2.00 14.07 -6.31
C ALA A 134 -0.88 13.03 -6.30
N VAL A 135 -0.41 12.67 -5.10
CA VAL A 135 0.58 11.61 -4.89
C VAL A 135 0.06 10.66 -3.81
N SER A 136 0.03 9.35 -4.07
CA SER A 136 -0.30 8.33 -3.08
C SER A 136 0.86 7.35 -2.90
N VAL A 137 0.90 6.70 -1.73
CA VAL A 137 1.81 5.60 -1.42
C VAL A 137 1.01 4.49 -0.78
N VAL A 138 1.14 3.28 -1.32
CA VAL A 138 0.56 2.06 -0.74
C VAL A 138 1.64 1.00 -0.54
N LEU A 139 1.44 0.15 0.45
CA LEU A 139 2.21 -1.08 0.64
C LEU A 139 1.59 -2.18 -0.22
N VAL A 140 2.38 -2.73 -1.13
CA VAL A 140 1.95 -3.82 -2.02
C VAL A 140 1.96 -5.13 -1.25
N ARG A 141 0.77 -5.59 -0.88
CA ARG A 141 0.51 -6.86 -0.19
C ARG A 141 -0.97 -7.17 -0.26
N ALA A 142 -1.35 -8.44 -0.09
CA ALA A 142 -2.76 -8.74 0.11
C ALA A 142 -3.33 -7.98 1.32
N ASP A 143 -4.57 -7.50 1.17
CA ASP A 143 -5.27 -6.82 2.23
C ASP A 143 -5.44 -7.73 3.43
N SER A 144 -5.01 -7.22 4.58
CA SER A 144 -4.96 -7.95 5.83
C SER A 144 -5.45 -7.05 6.94
N PRO A 145 -6.32 -7.53 7.85
CA PRO A 145 -6.70 -6.75 9.03
C PRO A 145 -5.48 -6.41 9.90
N ALA A 146 -4.44 -7.27 9.92
CA ALA A 146 -3.18 -7.03 10.61
C ALA A 146 -2.25 -6.13 9.75
N HIS A 147 -2.49 -4.83 9.83
CA HIS A 147 -1.74 -3.84 9.05
C HIS A 147 -0.38 -3.56 9.68
N PRO A 148 0.74 -3.69 8.95
CA PRO A 148 2.00 -3.11 9.36
C PRO A 148 1.76 -1.61 9.37
N ARG A 149 1.83 -1.02 10.55
CA ARG A 149 1.44 0.37 10.69
C ARG A 149 2.55 1.26 10.21
N LEU A 150 2.47 1.60 8.94
CA LEU A 150 3.39 2.49 8.29
C LEU A 150 2.71 3.84 8.10
N ALA A 151 3.47 4.91 8.28
CA ALA A 151 3.04 6.26 7.95
C ALA A 151 4.00 6.83 6.91
N CYS A 152 3.47 7.55 5.93
CA CYS A 152 4.25 8.23 4.92
C CYS A 152 4.14 9.74 5.14
N THR A 153 5.28 10.39 5.39
CA THR A 153 5.40 11.84 5.34
C THR A 153 5.82 12.24 3.93
N PHE A 154 4.93 12.93 3.23
CA PHE A 154 5.23 13.63 1.98
C PHE A 154 5.71 15.03 2.30
N CYS A 155 6.71 15.53 1.59
CA CYS A 155 7.07 16.94 1.61
C CYS A 155 7.48 17.39 0.21
N ALA A 156 6.69 18.30 -0.37
CA ALA A 156 6.97 18.98 -1.62
C ALA A 156 7.55 20.37 -1.31
N LYS A 157 8.55 20.76 -2.08
CA LYS A 157 9.15 22.10 -2.01
C LYS A 157 8.93 22.83 -3.32
N PRO A 158 8.70 24.16 -3.28
CA PRO A 158 8.58 24.94 -4.50
C PRO A 158 9.87 24.78 -5.31
N PRO A 159 9.77 24.70 -6.65
CA PRO A 159 10.96 24.71 -7.48
C PRO A 159 11.73 26.02 -7.27
N PRO A 160 13.07 26.00 -7.36
CA PRO A 160 13.92 27.14 -7.01
C PRO A 160 13.66 28.39 -7.84
N GLU A 161 13.02 28.25 -8.99
CA GLU A 161 12.64 29.31 -9.93
C GLU A 161 11.27 29.93 -9.64
N SER A 162 10.48 29.38 -8.71
CA SER A 162 9.14 29.90 -8.43
C SER A 162 9.19 31.15 -7.55
N ALA A 163 8.18 32.01 -7.69
CA ALA A 163 8.02 33.20 -6.84
C ALA A 163 7.92 32.85 -5.33
N ALA A 164 7.60 31.61 -4.99
CA ALA A 164 7.54 31.10 -3.62
C ALA A 164 8.91 30.68 -3.05
N ALA A 165 9.97 30.59 -3.88
CA ALA A 165 11.32 30.26 -3.44
C ALA A 165 12.05 31.44 -2.76
N GLY A 166 11.58 32.68 -2.95
CA GLY A 166 12.25 33.91 -2.49
C GLY A 166 12.06 34.31 -1.02
N LEU A 167 11.42 33.48 -0.20
CA LEU A 167 11.27 33.72 1.24
C LEU A 167 12.38 32.98 2.01
N GLU A 168 13.58 33.58 2.03
CA GLU A 168 14.65 33.20 2.94
C GLU A 168 14.15 33.35 4.40
N GLU A 169 14.40 32.33 5.22
CA GLU A 169 13.84 32.11 6.58
C GLU A 169 12.34 31.74 6.65
N GLY A 170 11.84 31.00 5.66
CA GLY A 170 10.53 30.37 5.78
C GLY A 170 10.08 29.63 4.54
N SER A 171 10.92 28.73 3.99
CA SER A 171 10.56 27.87 2.86
C SER A 171 9.20 27.21 3.11
N CYS A 172 8.15 27.66 2.43
CA CYS A 172 6.82 27.07 2.48
C CYS A 172 6.89 25.66 1.90
N CYS A 173 7.17 24.67 2.75
CA CYS A 173 7.08 23.26 2.39
C CYS A 173 5.64 22.80 2.62
N PHE A 174 5.06 22.20 1.60
CA PHE A 174 3.78 21.52 1.74
C PHE A 174 4.12 20.11 2.17
N PHE A 175 3.64 19.71 3.35
CA PHE A 175 3.84 18.38 3.84
C PHE A 175 2.57 17.84 4.46
N ALA A 176 2.44 16.52 4.40
CA ALA A 176 1.39 15.79 5.07
C ALA A 176 1.93 14.43 5.51
N THR A 177 1.49 13.96 6.67
CA THR A 177 1.73 12.59 7.11
C THR A 177 0.42 11.83 7.02
N MET A 178 0.43 10.72 6.30
CA MET A 178 -0.75 9.88 6.09
C MET A 178 -0.43 8.42 6.41
N PRO A 179 -1.41 7.62 6.87
CA PRO A 179 -1.22 6.18 6.99
C PRO A 179 -1.00 5.57 5.60
N VAL A 180 -0.09 4.60 5.51
CA VAL A 180 0.13 3.82 4.29
C VAL A 180 -0.84 2.65 4.30
N ARG A 181 -1.75 2.63 3.33
CA ARG A 181 -2.69 1.51 3.15
C ARG A 181 -1.99 0.32 2.53
N SER A 182 -2.51 -0.87 2.81
CA SER A 182 -2.15 -2.06 2.03
C SER A 182 -3.00 -2.12 0.77
N SER A 183 -2.48 -2.75 -0.27
CA SER A 183 -3.24 -3.01 -1.49
C SER A 183 -2.67 -4.22 -2.22
N ALA A 184 -3.58 -5.11 -2.64
CA ALA A 184 -3.25 -6.22 -3.53
C ALA A 184 -3.12 -5.77 -5.00
N LEU A 185 -3.34 -4.49 -5.28
CA LEU A 185 -3.38 -3.87 -6.61
C LEU A 185 -4.46 -4.46 -7.55
N ALA A 186 -5.46 -5.14 -6.98
CA ALA A 186 -6.60 -5.67 -7.71
C ALA A 186 -7.48 -4.53 -8.24
N ASP A 187 -8.02 -4.66 -9.46
CA ASP A 187 -8.92 -3.68 -10.06
C ASP A 187 -8.38 -2.22 -10.08
N GLY A 188 -7.07 -2.07 -10.17
CA GLY A 188 -6.37 -0.79 -10.16
C GLY A 188 -6.32 -0.09 -8.81
N ASP A 189 -6.69 -0.77 -7.72
CA ASP A 189 -6.46 -0.33 -6.35
C ASP A 189 -4.97 -0.03 -6.11
N GLY A 190 -4.67 0.89 -5.20
CA GLY A 190 -3.30 1.32 -4.88
C GLY A 190 -2.62 2.22 -5.92
N VAL A 191 -3.11 2.25 -7.16
CA VAL A 191 -2.55 3.09 -8.24
C VAL A 191 -3.57 4.01 -8.91
N ALA A 192 -4.86 3.79 -8.68
CA ALA A 192 -5.94 4.69 -9.07
C ALA A 192 -6.13 5.75 -7.97
N LEU A 193 -5.61 6.96 -8.19
CA LEU A 193 -5.59 8.03 -7.18
C LEU A 193 -6.97 8.37 -6.62
N GLU A 194 -8.04 8.18 -7.39
CA GLU A 194 -9.42 8.39 -6.97
C GLU A 194 -9.92 7.37 -5.92
N LYS A 195 -9.24 6.23 -5.79
CA LYS A 195 -9.52 5.19 -4.79
C LYS A 195 -8.65 5.33 -3.54
N GLU A 196 -7.60 6.15 -3.59
CA GLU A 196 -6.57 6.21 -2.57
C GLU A 196 -6.67 7.42 -1.63
N LEU A 197 -6.00 7.31 -0.48
CA LEU A 197 -5.55 8.50 0.24
C LEU A 197 -4.36 9.12 -0.50
N TYR A 198 -4.48 10.38 -0.87
CA TYR A 198 -3.45 11.10 -1.61
C TYR A 198 -3.04 12.41 -0.92
N PHE A 199 -1.79 12.78 -1.12
CA PHE A 199 -1.25 14.09 -0.82
C PHE A 199 -1.50 15.02 -2.01
N ALA A 200 -2.37 16.02 -1.82
CA ALA A 200 -2.68 17.01 -2.83
C ALA A 200 -1.59 18.09 -2.87
N VAL A 201 -1.09 18.36 -4.07
CA VAL A 201 0.02 19.29 -4.30
C VAL A 201 -0.45 20.41 -5.24
N PRO A 202 -0.31 21.69 -4.85
CA PRO A 202 -0.61 22.82 -5.73
C PRO A 202 0.23 22.78 -7.02
N GLY A 203 -0.34 23.25 -8.13
CA GLY A 203 0.35 23.27 -9.42
C GLY A 203 1.64 24.11 -9.43
N GLU A 204 1.74 25.10 -8.56
CA GLU A 204 2.92 25.97 -8.34
C GLU A 204 4.17 25.19 -7.87
N MET A 205 3.97 23.96 -7.39
CA MET A 205 5.05 23.07 -6.94
C MET A 205 5.61 22.19 -8.06
N LEU A 206 5.01 22.23 -9.25
CA LEU A 206 5.48 21.51 -10.43
C LEU A 206 6.55 22.36 -11.13
N CYS A 207 7.64 21.73 -11.55
CA CYS A 207 8.67 22.39 -12.37
C CYS A 207 8.06 22.91 -13.67
N GLU A 208 8.37 24.17 -14.01
CA GLU A 208 7.88 24.79 -15.23
C GLU A 208 8.44 24.05 -16.46
N GLY A 209 7.58 23.79 -17.46
CA GLY A 209 7.97 23.09 -18.69
C GLY A 209 8.01 21.55 -18.60
N SER A 210 8.60 20.96 -17.55
CA SER A 210 8.67 19.49 -17.41
C SER A 210 7.47 18.86 -16.69
N ARG A 211 6.74 19.64 -15.89
CA ARG A 211 5.68 19.17 -14.97
C ARG A 211 6.14 18.03 -14.06
N GLU A 212 7.43 18.02 -13.72
CA GLU A 212 7.96 17.12 -12.70
C GLU A 212 7.67 17.68 -11.32
N LEU A 213 7.19 16.81 -10.44
CA LEU A 213 7.01 17.10 -9.02
C LEU A 213 8.23 16.58 -8.26
N LEU A 214 8.94 17.47 -7.58
CA LEU A 214 9.96 17.11 -6.60
C LEU A 214 9.29 16.88 -5.24
N VAL A 215 9.11 15.62 -4.88
CA VAL A 215 8.49 15.22 -3.62
C VAL A 215 9.45 14.33 -2.83
N SER A 216 9.66 14.69 -1.58
CA SER A 216 10.31 13.81 -0.63
C SER A 216 9.28 12.90 0.03
N VAL A 217 9.60 11.62 0.10
CA VAL A 217 8.79 10.56 0.70
C VAL A 217 9.59 9.96 1.84
N ARG A 218 9.08 9.99 3.06
CA ARG A 218 9.64 9.29 4.22
C ARG A 218 8.62 8.31 4.74
N ILE A 219 8.95 7.02 4.74
CA ILE A 219 8.09 5.98 5.31
C ILE A 219 8.62 5.61 6.69
N ASP A 220 7.79 5.79 7.71
CA ASP A 220 8.08 5.51 9.10
C ASP A 220 7.30 4.26 9.54
N ARG A 221 7.97 3.38 10.31
CA ARG A 221 7.27 2.35 11.08
C ARG A 221 6.63 3.06 12.27
N SER A 222 5.32 3.07 12.35
CA SER A 222 4.66 3.66 13.51
C SER A 222 4.88 2.80 14.76
N CYS A 223 5.06 3.47 15.89
CA CYS A 223 5.18 2.86 17.21
C CYS A 223 3.82 3.02 17.90
N GLY A 224 2.99 1.98 17.92
CA GLY A 224 1.74 2.00 18.68
C GLY A 224 1.12 0.61 18.83
N PRO A 225 0.59 0.23 20.01
CA PRO A 225 -0.14 -1.03 20.18
C PRO A 225 -1.46 -1.06 19.38
N GLU A 226 -1.95 -2.27 19.05
CA GLU A 226 -3.31 -2.59 18.53
C GLU A 226 -4.37 -1.71 19.19
N PRO A 227 -5.03 -0.74 18.49
CA PRO A 227 -6.33 -0.32 18.95
C PRO A 227 -7.23 -1.52 18.74
N ALA A 228 -7.92 -1.94 19.81
CA ALA A 228 -8.87 -3.03 19.72
C ALA A 228 -9.83 -2.76 18.55
N SER A 229 -10.15 -3.81 17.79
CA SER A 229 -10.96 -3.78 16.57
C SER A 229 -12.43 -3.38 16.78
N GLU A 230 -12.77 -2.64 17.83
CA GLU A 230 -14.14 -2.36 18.27
C GLU A 230 -14.56 -0.88 18.18
N ASP A 231 -13.70 0.05 17.77
CA ASP A 231 -14.05 1.48 17.67
C ASP A 231 -14.43 1.93 16.24
N TYR A 232 -15.26 1.14 15.56
CA TYR A 232 -16.07 1.59 14.41
C TYR A 232 -17.54 1.18 14.61
N LYS A 233 -18.09 1.40 15.80
CA LYS A 233 -19.54 1.48 16.00
C LYS A 233 -19.98 2.94 15.85
N MET A 234 -20.57 3.19 14.68
CA MET A 234 -21.57 4.22 14.37
C MET A 234 -21.83 5.27 15.45
N VAL A 235 -21.44 6.52 15.18
CA VAL A 235 -22.24 7.66 15.63
C VAL A 235 -23.19 8.01 14.47
N ALA A 236 -24.31 7.31 14.45
CA ALA A 236 -25.55 7.79 13.88
C ALA A 236 -26.61 7.66 14.97
N GLN A 237 -27.45 8.69 15.11
CA GLN A 237 -28.53 8.92 16.09
C GLN A 237 -28.04 9.68 17.34
N ASN A 238 -28.57 10.86 17.69
CA ASN A 238 -29.86 11.48 17.39
C ASN A 238 -29.72 13.01 17.43
#